data_AF-K1PMN6-F1
#
_entry.id   AF-K1PMN6-F1
#
_cell.length_a   1.000
_cell.length_b   1.000
_cell.length_c   1.000
_cell.angle_alpha   90.00
_cell.angle_beta   90.00
_cell.angle_gamma   90.00
#
_symmetry.space_group_name_H-M   'P 1'
#
loop_
_entity.id
_entity.type
_entity.pdbx_description
1 polymer ?
#
loop_
_entity_poly.entity_id
_entity_poly.type
_entity_poly.pdbx_seq_one_letter_code
_entity_poly.pdbx_strand_id
1 'polypeptide(L)'
;MWSFMKTATPSVFVAGNKEGEGRVLNGDYAYFAESSTIEYMVERNCDLMQVGQWLDSKGYGIGLPQDSPYRDKISSIILKLQEDQTIQKFYNTWWKEKNKDGECIDSTKKQTNALTIKNVGGIFVVLIAGTMAGVVVAFFEFLWKARKNAKEDKQSLCSEIGEELRFAVRCFDSSSKPVHRKPSYDVTDNGLQSMPLNSYKNNGRNDIGFN
;
A
#
# COMPACT_ATOMS: atom_id res chain seq x y z
N MET A 1 24.29 25.49 5.63
CA MET A 1 24.48 24.80 6.92
C MET A 1 25.33 25.62 7.90
N TRP A 2 26.63 25.79 7.65
CA TRP A 2 27.55 26.48 8.58
C TRP A 2 27.10 27.89 9.00
N SER A 3 26.65 28.73 8.05
CA SER A 3 26.21 30.09 8.36
C SER A 3 25.07 30.13 9.38
N PHE A 4 24.14 29.17 9.33
CA PHE A 4 23.06 29.03 10.29
C PHE A 4 23.58 28.61 11.68
N MET A 5 24.45 27.59 11.73
CA MET A 5 25.02 27.09 12.99
C MET A 5 25.82 28.17 13.72
N LYS A 6 26.53 29.02 12.98
CA LYS A 6 27.33 30.11 13.54
C LYS A 6 26.48 31.22 14.18
N THR A 7 25.29 31.50 13.65
CA THR A 7 24.45 32.64 14.10
C THR A 7 23.27 32.23 14.98
N ALA A 8 23.01 30.94 15.15
CA ALA A 8 21.87 30.45 15.92
C ALA A 8 21.98 30.79 17.42
N THR A 9 20.87 31.25 18.00
CA THR A 9 20.72 31.53 19.44
C THR A 9 19.46 30.83 19.96
N PRO A 10 19.56 29.91 20.93
CA PRO A 10 20.76 29.51 21.67
C PRO A 10 21.75 28.69 20.83
N SER A 11 23.00 28.57 21.32
CA SER A 11 24.06 27.82 20.61
C SER A 11 23.62 26.39 20.27
N VAL A 12 23.85 26.01 19.02
CA VAL A 12 23.64 24.63 18.54
C VAL A 12 24.83 23.72 18.83
N PHE A 13 25.99 24.29 19.20
CA PHE A 13 27.18 23.52 19.54
C PHE A 13 27.10 22.97 20.97
N VAL A 14 27.63 21.77 21.15
CA VAL A 14 27.76 21.07 22.45
C VAL A 14 29.24 20.85 22.76
N ALA A 15 29.59 20.69 24.03
CA ALA A 15 30.98 20.52 24.45
C ALA A 15 31.51 19.10 24.20
N GLY A 16 30.62 18.10 24.12
CA GLY A 16 31.04 16.73 23.88
C GLY A 16 29.93 15.79 23.43
N ASN A 17 30.35 14.58 23.05
CA ASN A 17 29.50 13.56 22.45
C ASN A 17 28.33 13.12 23.35
N LYS A 18 28.55 12.96 24.66
CA LYS A 18 27.49 12.58 25.62
C LYS A 18 26.42 13.65 25.78
N GLU A 19 26.82 14.93 25.75
CA GLU A 19 25.88 16.06 25.80
C GLU A 19 25.05 16.13 24.51
N GLY A 20 25.72 15.94 23.36
CA GLY A 20 25.06 15.82 22.05
C GLY A 20 24.03 14.71 22.03
N GLU A 21 24.39 13.51 22.50
CA GLU A 21 23.48 12.36 22.61
C GLU A 21 22.26 12.67 23.47
N GLY A 22 22.46 13.20 24.68
CA GLY A 22 21.36 13.58 25.57
C GLY A 22 20.43 14.63 24.95
N ARG A 23 20.98 15.59 24.19
CA ARG A 23 20.19 16.61 23.49
C ARG A 23 19.36 16.02 22.34
N VAL A 24 19.87 15.02 21.63
CA VAL A 24 19.10 14.30 20.59
C VAL A 24 17.95 13.51 21.20
N LEU A 25 18.19 12.81 22.32
CA LEU A 25 17.15 12.05 23.02
C LEU A 25 16.02 12.93 23.54
N ASN A 26 16.31 14.18 23.90
CA ASN A 26 15.30 15.15 24.31
C ASN A 26 14.41 15.66 23.14
N GLY A 27 14.72 15.30 21.89
CA GLY A 27 13.95 15.68 20.71
C GLY A 27 14.38 17.00 20.06
N ASP A 28 13.83 17.29 18.88
CA ASP A 28 14.02 18.52 18.09
C ASP A 28 15.48 18.96 17.83
N TYR A 29 16.42 18.01 17.87
CA TYR A 29 17.83 18.24 17.64
C TYR A 29 18.47 17.07 16.90
N ALA A 30 19.27 17.38 15.89
CA ALA A 30 20.09 16.41 15.18
C ALA A 30 21.57 16.68 15.49
N TYR A 31 22.31 15.63 15.80
CA TYR A 31 23.73 15.74 16.15
C TYR A 31 24.61 15.22 15.02
N PHE A 32 25.60 16.03 14.64
CA PHE A 32 26.66 15.63 13.73
C PHE A 32 27.89 15.23 14.54
N ALA A 33 28.35 14.01 14.33
CA ALA A 33 29.59 13.49 14.89
C ALA A 33 30.29 12.60 13.86
N GLU A 34 31.47 12.11 14.21
CA GLU A 34 32.19 11.15 13.39
C GLU A 34 31.41 9.85 13.25
N SER A 35 31.54 9.19 12.09
CA SER A 35 30.82 7.96 11.76
C SER A 35 31.00 6.87 12.81
N SER A 36 32.23 6.65 13.26
CA SER A 36 32.58 5.68 14.31
C SER A 36 31.83 5.94 15.62
N THR A 37 31.65 7.21 16.00
CA THR A 37 30.96 7.63 17.22
C THR A 37 29.46 7.41 17.09
N ILE A 38 28.88 7.77 15.95
CA ILE A 38 27.45 7.57 15.70
C ILE A 38 27.12 6.08 15.69
N GLU A 39 27.89 5.27 14.97
CA GLU A 39 27.74 3.81 14.97
C GLU A 39 27.82 3.24 16.39
N TYR A 40 28.78 3.72 17.19
CA TYR A 40 28.94 3.28 18.58
C TYR A 40 27.71 3.58 19.45
N MET A 41 27.14 4.77 19.29
CA MET A 41 25.99 5.26 20.06
C MET A 41 24.70 4.55 19.66
N VAL A 42 24.43 4.44 18.35
CA VAL A 42 23.22 3.78 17.82
C VAL A 42 23.21 2.29 18.17
N GLU A 43 24.36 1.62 18.16
CA GLU A 43 24.47 0.21 18.57
C GLU A 43 24.17 0.00 20.07
N ARG A 44 24.25 1.07 20.89
CA ARG A 44 24.04 1.01 22.35
C ARG A 44 22.68 1.49 22.79
N ASN A 45 22.11 2.42 22.03
CA ASN A 45 20.91 3.12 22.40
C ASN A 45 19.94 3.08 21.22
N CYS A 46 18.94 2.22 21.36
CA CYS A 46 17.99 1.90 20.29
C CYS A 46 17.02 3.04 19.98
N ASP A 47 16.96 4.06 20.85
CA ASP A 47 16.17 5.27 20.64
C ASP A 47 16.85 6.23 19.64
N LEU A 48 18.12 6.00 19.33
CA LEU A 48 18.88 6.77 18.35
C LEU A 48 18.82 6.09 16.98
N MET A 49 18.82 6.90 15.93
CA MET A 49 18.93 6.42 14.56
C MET A 49 19.91 7.25 13.75
N GLN A 50 20.66 6.59 12.88
CA GLN A 50 21.43 7.26 11.85
C GLN A 50 20.51 7.64 10.68
N VAL A 51 20.63 8.88 10.20
CA VAL A 51 19.88 9.36 9.03
C VAL A 51 20.85 9.76 7.92
N GLY A 52 20.61 9.25 6.71
CA GLY A 52 21.36 9.62 5.52
C GLY A 52 22.73 8.93 5.38
N GLN A 53 23.53 9.45 4.44
CA GLN A 53 24.88 8.94 4.14
C GLN A 53 25.96 9.78 4.84
N TRP A 54 27.19 9.27 4.83
CA TRP A 54 28.36 9.98 5.35
C TRP A 54 28.69 11.21 4.50
N LEU A 55 29.10 12.29 5.18
CA LEU A 55 29.47 13.56 4.52
C LEU A 55 30.86 13.52 3.90
N ASP A 56 31.77 12.77 4.53
CA ASP A 56 33.16 12.63 4.13
C ASP A 56 33.71 11.23 4.47
N SER A 57 34.90 10.96 3.95
CA SER A 57 35.68 9.77 4.28
C SER A 57 36.99 10.20 4.93
N LYS A 58 37.06 10.00 6.25
CA LYS A 58 38.23 10.29 7.08
C LYS A 58 38.67 9.03 7.81
N GLY A 59 39.95 8.99 8.18
CA GLY A 59 40.53 7.87 8.91
C GLY A 59 41.38 8.34 10.09
N TYR A 60 41.44 7.52 11.13
CA TYR A 60 42.32 7.74 12.26
C TYR A 60 43.75 7.29 11.94
N GLY A 61 44.71 8.03 12.49
CA GLY A 61 46.14 7.72 12.40
C GLY A 61 46.83 7.95 13.74
N ILE A 62 47.93 7.23 13.96
CA ILE A 62 48.80 7.44 15.13
C ILE A 62 49.80 8.55 14.78
N GLY A 63 49.67 9.70 15.44
CA GLY A 63 50.61 10.82 15.30
C GLY A 63 51.90 10.55 16.07
N LEU A 64 53.04 10.71 15.39
CA LEU A 64 54.38 10.64 16.00
C LEU A 64 55.09 11.98 15.79
N PRO A 65 56.04 12.36 16.65
CA PRO A 65 56.90 13.53 16.42
C PRO A 65 57.59 13.45 15.06
N GLN A 66 57.87 14.63 14.49
CA GLN A 66 58.66 14.71 13.27
C GLN A 66 60.02 14.02 13.46
N ASP A 67 60.48 13.31 12.43
CA ASP A 67 61.73 12.54 12.41
C ASP A 67 61.83 11.43 13.47
N SER A 68 60.69 10.95 13.99
CA SER A 68 60.66 9.81 14.89
C SER A 68 61.18 8.53 14.20
N PRO A 69 62.17 7.83 14.80
CA PRO A 69 62.74 6.59 14.24
C PRO A 69 61.74 5.42 14.26
N TYR A 70 60.59 5.58 14.91
CA TYR A 70 59.56 4.55 15.02
C TYR A 70 58.49 4.62 13.95
N ARG A 71 58.44 5.70 13.16
CA ARG A 71 57.40 5.93 12.16
C ARG A 71 57.24 4.74 11.22
N ASP A 72 58.33 4.33 10.58
CA ASP A 72 58.27 3.26 9.57
C ASP A 72 57.94 1.90 10.22
N LYS A 73 58.48 1.65 11.42
CA LYS A 73 58.23 0.42 12.17
C LYS A 73 56.75 0.30 12.57
N ILE A 74 56.16 1.36 13.12
CA ILE A 74 54.75 1.39 13.51
C ILE A 74 53.85 1.28 12.29
N SER A 75 54.13 2.02 11.21
CA SER A 75 53.37 1.90 9.97
C SER A 75 53.41 0.49 9.40
N SER A 76 54.57 -0.18 9.42
CA SER A 76 54.72 -1.56 8.94
C SER A 76 53.90 -2.55 9.77
N ILE A 77 53.86 -2.37 11.10
CA ILE A 77 53.06 -3.20 12.00
C ILE A 77 51.56 -2.97 11.76
N ILE A 78 51.13 -1.71 11.57
CA ILE A 78 49.72 -1.41 11.26
C ILE A 78 49.29 -2.09 9.96
N LEU A 79 50.12 -2.03 8.92
CA LEU A 79 49.84 -2.71 7.65
C LEU A 79 49.69 -4.23 7.85
N LYS A 80 50.58 -4.84 8.64
CA LYS A 80 50.47 -6.26 8.99
C LYS A 80 49.19 -6.59 9.75
N LEU A 81 48.79 -5.76 10.71
CA LEU A 81 47.54 -5.93 11.46
C LEU A 81 46.28 -5.78 10.58
N GLN A 82 46.36 -4.96 9.52
CA GLN A 82 45.30 -4.83 8.52
C GLN A 82 45.23 -6.07 7.62
N GLU A 83 46.39 -6.56 7.14
CA GLU A 83 46.50 -7.79 6.34
C GLU A 83 45.98 -9.01 7.11
N ASP A 84 46.35 -9.14 8.39
CA ASP A 84 45.88 -10.20 9.29
C ASP A 84 44.40 -10.02 9.73
N GLN A 85 43.73 -8.95 9.28
CA GLN A 85 42.36 -8.55 9.64
C GLN A 85 42.12 -8.43 11.16
N THR A 86 43.18 -8.24 11.94
CA THR A 86 43.09 -8.19 13.41
C THR A 86 42.36 -6.94 13.88
N ILE A 87 42.55 -5.83 13.16
CA ILE A 87 41.82 -4.57 13.43
C ILE A 87 40.31 -4.77 13.28
N GLN A 88 39.87 -5.52 12.28
CA GLN A 88 38.43 -5.82 12.08
C GLN A 88 37.87 -6.69 13.20
N LYS A 89 38.66 -7.64 13.71
CA LYS A 89 38.28 -8.42 14.90
C LYS A 89 38.10 -7.51 16.11
N PHE A 90 39.04 -6.60 16.36
CA PHE A 90 38.89 -5.63 17.45
C PHE A 90 37.65 -4.73 17.27
N TYR A 91 37.41 -4.22 16.06
CA TYR A 91 36.21 -3.43 15.80
C TYR A 91 34.95 -4.21 16.16
N ASN A 92 34.77 -5.44 15.67
CA ASN A 92 33.59 -6.23 15.98
C ASN A 92 33.46 -6.51 17.48
N THR A 93 34.55 -6.86 18.16
CA THR A 93 34.52 -7.11 19.60
C THR A 93 34.14 -5.87 20.41
N TRP A 94 34.70 -4.70 20.10
CA TRP A 94 34.49 -3.48 20.89
C TRP A 94 33.21 -2.71 20.52
N TRP A 95 32.83 -2.71 19.25
CA TRP A 95 31.61 -2.02 18.78
C TRP A 95 30.37 -2.88 18.97
N LYS A 96 30.39 -4.16 18.58
CA LYS A 96 29.20 -5.03 18.50
C LYS A 96 29.08 -5.99 19.68
N GLU A 97 30.10 -6.81 19.95
CA GLU A 97 29.98 -7.94 20.90
C GLU A 97 29.97 -7.52 22.38
N LYS A 98 30.64 -6.42 22.71
CA LYS A 98 30.74 -5.92 24.09
C LYS A 98 29.44 -5.25 24.58
N ASN A 99 28.44 -5.05 23.72
CA ASN A 99 27.09 -4.61 24.13
C ASN A 99 26.25 -5.81 24.56
N LYS A 100 26.47 -6.29 25.78
CA LYS A 100 25.68 -7.39 26.36
C LYS A 100 24.42 -6.95 27.09
N ASP A 101 24.24 -5.64 27.33
CA ASP A 101 23.17 -5.12 28.20
C ASP A 101 21.91 -4.69 27.46
N GLY A 102 21.88 -4.85 26.14
CA GLY A 102 20.70 -4.55 25.32
C GLY A 102 21.03 -4.72 23.87
N GLU A 103 20.91 -5.95 23.36
CA GLU A 103 20.74 -6.11 21.92
C GLU A 103 19.53 -5.25 21.56
N CYS A 104 19.75 -4.15 20.84
CA CYS A 104 18.68 -3.48 20.16
C CYS A 104 18.04 -4.54 19.29
N ILE A 105 16.92 -5.09 19.77
CA ILE A 105 16.13 -6.03 19.00
C ILE A 105 15.81 -5.24 17.75
N ASP A 106 16.40 -5.66 16.64
CA ASP A 106 16.21 -5.09 15.32
C ASP A 106 14.75 -5.32 14.95
N SER A 107 13.86 -4.55 15.58
CA SER A 107 12.43 -4.51 15.34
C SER A 107 12.17 -4.08 13.90
N THR A 108 13.16 -3.44 13.28
CA THR A 108 13.20 -3.10 11.87
C THR A 108 13.36 -4.33 10.99
N LYS A 109 14.23 -5.31 11.31
CA LYS A 109 14.29 -6.57 10.55
C LYS A 109 13.10 -7.51 10.76
N LYS A 110 12.32 -7.36 11.83
CA LYS A 110 11.06 -8.12 12.02
C LYS A 110 9.81 -7.41 11.50
N GLN A 111 9.89 -6.16 11.04
CA GLN A 111 8.74 -5.41 10.51
C GLN A 111 8.78 -5.09 9.00
N THR A 112 9.73 -5.61 8.24
CA THR A 112 9.74 -5.41 6.77
C THR A 112 9.44 -6.72 6.06
N ASN A 113 8.15 -7.00 5.85
CA ASN A 113 7.55 -7.88 4.83
C ASN A 113 6.14 -8.38 5.23
N ALA A 114 5.56 -7.88 6.31
CA ALA A 114 4.11 -7.98 6.46
C ALA A 114 3.51 -6.87 5.59
N LEU A 115 2.92 -7.25 4.45
CA LEU A 115 1.89 -6.48 3.77
C LEU A 115 0.72 -6.29 4.75
N THR A 116 0.90 -5.46 5.78
CA THR A 116 -0.09 -5.28 6.84
C THR A 116 -1.21 -4.42 6.30
N ILE A 117 -2.43 -4.77 6.72
CA ILE A 117 -3.75 -4.17 6.46
C ILE A 117 -3.76 -2.65 6.23
N LYS A 118 -2.82 -1.88 6.78
CA LYS A 118 -2.66 -0.43 6.51
C LYS A 118 -2.42 -0.11 5.03
N ASN A 119 -1.67 -0.93 4.30
CA ASN A 119 -1.39 -0.70 2.87
C ASN A 119 -2.52 -1.22 1.97
N VAL A 120 -3.28 -2.22 2.41
CA VAL A 120 -4.40 -2.85 1.67
C VAL A 120 -5.76 -2.22 2.06
N GLY A 121 -5.78 -1.39 3.10
CA GLY A 121 -6.99 -0.78 3.67
C GLY A 121 -7.79 0.06 2.67
N GLY A 122 -7.11 0.67 1.69
CA GLY A 122 -7.78 1.44 0.63
C GLY A 122 -8.77 0.61 -0.19
N ILE A 123 -8.48 -0.67 -0.43
CA ILE A 123 -9.36 -1.55 -1.21
C ILE A 123 -10.66 -1.83 -0.45
N PHE A 124 -10.57 -2.10 0.86
CA PHE A 124 -11.75 -2.33 1.69
C PHE A 124 -12.64 -1.09 1.81
N VAL A 125 -12.05 0.10 1.91
CA VAL A 125 -12.80 1.36 1.96
C VAL A 125 -13.55 1.60 0.65
N VAL A 126 -12.90 1.39 -0.50
CA VAL A 126 -13.54 1.56 -1.82
C VAL A 126 -14.66 0.53 -2.02
N LEU A 127 -14.48 -0.72 -1.60
CA LEU A 127 -15.53 -1.76 -1.69
C LEU A 127 -16.77 -1.40 -0.86
N ILE A 128 -16.59 -0.95 0.39
CA ILE A 128 -17.72 -0.58 1.25
C ILE A 128 -18.43 0.65 0.68
N ALA A 129 -17.67 1.68 0.27
CA ALA A 129 -18.24 2.90 -0.31
C ALA A 129 -19.00 2.62 -1.62
N GLY A 130 -18.43 1.80 -2.52
CA GLY A 130 -19.07 1.41 -3.77
C GLY A 130 -20.35 0.60 -3.54
N THR A 131 -20.34 -0.32 -2.57
CA THR A 131 -21.51 -1.11 -2.21
C THR A 131 -22.63 -0.22 -1.65
N MET A 132 -22.31 0.69 -0.73
CA MET A 132 -23.26 1.67 -0.18
C MET A 132 -23.87 2.54 -1.29
N ALA A 133 -23.05 3.08 -2.18
CA ALA A 133 -23.52 3.90 -3.30
C ALA A 133 -24.46 3.11 -4.24
N GLY A 134 -24.11 1.85 -4.55
CA GLY A 134 -24.95 0.97 -5.36
C GLY A 134 -26.31 0.70 -4.74
N VAL A 135 -26.35 0.43 -3.43
CA VAL A 135 -27.62 0.22 -2.69
C VAL A 135 -28.50 1.47 -2.73
N VAL A 136 -27.90 2.65 -2.57
CA VAL A 136 -28.63 3.93 -2.63
C VAL A 136 -29.22 4.16 -4.03
N VAL A 137 -28.46 3.92 -5.10
CA VAL A 137 -28.96 4.05 -6.48
C VAL A 137 -30.10 3.07 -6.72
N ALA A 138 -29.96 1.80 -6.32
CA ALA A 138 -31.01 0.79 -6.46
C ALA A 138 -32.29 1.19 -5.70
N PHE A 139 -32.16 1.76 -4.51
CA PHE A 139 -33.29 2.25 -3.73
C PHE A 139 -34.00 3.43 -4.43
N PHE A 140 -33.26 4.39 -4.98
CA PHE A 140 -33.85 5.50 -5.72
C PHE A 140 -34.54 5.04 -7.01
N GLU A 141 -33.94 4.13 -7.76
CA GLU A 141 -34.57 3.53 -8.95
C GLU A 141 -35.84 2.76 -8.59
N PHE A 142 -35.81 2.01 -7.49
CA PHE A 142 -36.96 1.29 -6.99
C PHE A 142 -38.10 2.24 -6.63
N LEU A 143 -37.82 3.34 -5.92
CA LEU A 143 -38.83 4.36 -5.60
C LEU A 143 -39.38 5.05 -6.87
N TRP A 144 -38.53 5.31 -7.86
CA TRP A 144 -38.96 5.94 -9.11
C TRP A 144 -39.87 5.02 -9.91
N LYS A 145 -39.49 3.74 -10.06
CA LYS A 145 -40.33 2.70 -10.70
C LYS A 145 -41.62 2.49 -9.92
N ALA A 146 -41.56 2.41 -8.60
CA ALA A 146 -42.74 2.30 -7.75
C ALA A 146 -43.73 3.45 -7.96
N ARG A 147 -43.23 4.69 -8.04
CA ARG A 147 -44.07 5.88 -8.30
C ARG A 147 -44.59 5.93 -9.74
N LYS A 148 -43.81 5.49 -10.72
CA LYS A 148 -44.26 5.43 -12.13
C LYS A 148 -45.35 4.37 -12.28
N ASN A 149 -45.13 3.18 -11.74
CA ASN A 149 -46.09 2.08 -11.77
C ASN A 149 -47.36 2.44 -11.00
N ALA A 150 -47.28 3.10 -9.84
CA ALA A 150 -48.46 3.56 -9.11
C ALA A 150 -49.27 4.64 -9.85
N LYS A 151 -48.67 5.36 -10.80
CA LYS A 151 -49.37 6.30 -11.69
C LYS A 151 -49.97 5.61 -12.91
N GLU A 152 -49.38 4.52 -13.39
CA GLU A 152 -49.83 3.77 -14.58
C GLU A 152 -50.83 2.65 -14.25
N ASP A 153 -50.73 1.97 -13.09
CA ASP A 153 -51.66 0.92 -12.66
C ASP A 153 -51.75 0.79 -11.12
N LYS A 154 -52.99 0.73 -10.59
CA LYS A 154 -53.27 0.55 -9.15
C LYS A 154 -53.07 -0.91 -8.70
N GLN A 155 -51.83 -1.44 -8.68
CA GLN A 155 -51.57 -2.73 -8.03
C GLN A 155 -50.31 -2.72 -7.15
N SER A 156 -50.42 -3.41 -6.01
CA SER A 156 -49.54 -3.33 -4.84
C SER A 156 -48.22 -4.09 -5.02
N LEU A 157 -47.15 -3.32 -5.05
CA LEU A 157 -45.74 -3.74 -5.17
C LEU A 157 -45.25 -4.74 -4.09
N CYS A 158 -46.02 -4.92 -3.00
CA CYS A 158 -45.70 -5.90 -1.96
C CYS A 158 -45.76 -7.37 -2.45
N SER A 159 -46.53 -7.66 -3.50
CA SER A 159 -46.66 -9.04 -4.01
C SER A 159 -45.45 -9.51 -4.81
N GLU A 160 -44.71 -8.61 -5.47
CA GLU A 160 -43.63 -8.97 -6.39
C GLU A 160 -42.26 -9.01 -5.68
N ILE A 161 -42.05 -8.12 -4.70
CA ILE A 161 -40.86 -8.13 -3.85
C ILE A 161 -40.86 -9.36 -2.92
N GLY A 162 -42.04 -9.80 -2.47
CA GLY A 162 -42.17 -11.00 -1.63
C GLY A 162 -41.77 -12.30 -2.36
N GLU A 163 -42.03 -12.39 -3.66
CA GLU A 163 -41.65 -13.54 -4.49
C GLU A 163 -40.14 -13.52 -4.84
N GLU A 164 -39.59 -12.36 -5.20
CA GLU A 164 -38.16 -12.20 -5.55
C GLU A 164 -37.25 -12.30 -4.31
N LEU A 165 -37.66 -11.79 -3.14
CA LEU A 165 -36.92 -11.94 -1.88
C LEU A 165 -36.97 -13.40 -1.38
N ARG A 166 -38.10 -14.09 -1.58
CA ARG A 166 -38.24 -15.52 -1.30
C ARG A 166 -37.37 -16.37 -2.24
N PHE A 167 -37.16 -15.91 -3.47
CA PHE A 167 -36.24 -16.54 -4.43
C PHE A 167 -34.78 -16.32 -4.05
N ALA A 168 -34.39 -15.10 -3.67
CA ALA A 168 -33.03 -14.77 -3.23
C ALA A 168 -32.64 -15.49 -1.92
N VAL A 169 -33.57 -15.65 -0.98
CA VAL A 169 -33.37 -16.44 0.25
C VAL A 169 -33.30 -17.95 -0.02
N ARG A 170 -33.89 -18.43 -1.13
CA ARG A 170 -33.82 -19.83 -1.57
C ARG A 170 -32.55 -20.19 -2.35
N CYS A 171 -31.72 -19.22 -2.75
CA CYS A 171 -30.45 -19.50 -3.43
C CYS A 171 -29.36 -20.17 -2.55
N PHE A 172 -29.68 -20.55 -1.31
CA PHE A 172 -28.86 -21.47 -0.53
C PHE A 172 -29.09 -22.96 -0.87
N ASP A 173 -30.11 -23.29 -1.68
CA ASP A 173 -30.31 -24.66 -2.13
C ASP A 173 -30.51 -24.73 -3.66
N SER A 174 -29.79 -25.68 -4.23
CA SER A 174 -29.60 -25.89 -5.66
C SER A 174 -30.91 -26.32 -6.34
N SER A 175 -31.36 -25.60 -7.38
CA SER A 175 -31.70 -26.19 -8.69
C SER A 175 -32.40 -25.19 -9.63
N SER A 176 -32.23 -25.47 -10.91
CA SER A 176 -32.58 -24.72 -12.13
C SER A 176 -34.03 -24.25 -12.30
N LYS A 177 -34.19 -23.10 -12.98
CA LYS A 177 -35.45 -22.48 -13.45
C LYS A 177 -36.29 -23.41 -14.35
N PRO A 178 -37.62 -23.47 -14.20
CA PRO A 178 -38.51 -23.96 -15.26
C PRO A 178 -38.92 -22.83 -16.21
N VAL A 179 -38.92 -23.13 -17.52
CA VAL A 179 -39.38 -22.24 -18.60
C VAL A 179 -40.91 -22.35 -18.74
N HIS A 180 -41.61 -21.21 -18.75
CA HIS A 180 -43.07 -21.18 -18.95
C HIS A 180 -43.41 -20.94 -20.44
N ARG A 181 -44.04 -21.92 -21.11
CA ARG A 181 -44.65 -21.77 -22.44
C ARG A 181 -46.05 -21.16 -22.30
N LYS A 182 -46.40 -20.18 -23.15
CA LYS A 182 -47.73 -19.56 -23.20
C LYS A 182 -48.77 -20.50 -23.83
N PRO A 183 -50.05 -20.49 -23.39
CA PRO A 183 -51.11 -21.29 -24.02
C PRO A 183 -51.68 -20.62 -25.27
N SER A 184 -52.12 -21.46 -26.22
CA SER A 184 -52.83 -21.11 -27.45
C SER A 184 -54.23 -20.59 -27.14
N TYR A 185 -54.65 -19.49 -27.77
CA TYR A 185 -56.02 -18.98 -27.72
C TYR A 185 -56.81 -19.51 -28.93
N ASP A 186 -57.86 -20.28 -28.67
CA ASP A 186 -58.91 -20.60 -29.64
C ASP A 186 -59.86 -19.39 -29.76
N VAL A 187 -60.10 -18.93 -30.99
CA VAL A 187 -61.11 -17.89 -31.29
C VAL A 187 -62.31 -18.55 -31.95
N THR A 188 -63.47 -18.39 -31.32
CA THR A 188 -64.77 -18.86 -31.77
C THR A 188 -65.32 -18.01 -32.91
N ASP A 189 -65.94 -18.69 -33.85
CA ASP A 189 -66.58 -18.20 -35.06
C ASP A 189 -67.84 -17.36 -34.76
N ASN A 190 -68.01 -16.27 -35.51
CA ASN A 190 -69.29 -15.62 -35.81
C ASN A 190 -69.10 -14.79 -37.08
N GLY A 191 -69.50 -15.35 -38.21
CA GLY A 191 -69.19 -14.85 -39.55
C GLY A 191 -69.92 -13.57 -39.97
N LEU A 192 -69.24 -12.82 -40.86
CA LEU A 192 -69.79 -12.39 -42.14
C LEU A 192 -68.65 -12.06 -43.13
N GLN A 193 -68.89 -12.42 -44.39
CA GLN A 193 -68.03 -12.40 -45.58
C GLN A 193 -67.19 -11.12 -45.85
N SER A 194 -65.94 -11.30 -46.30
CA SER A 194 -65.52 -10.94 -47.68
C SER A 194 -64.05 -11.32 -47.96
N MET A 195 -63.79 -11.45 -49.26
CA MET A 195 -62.70 -12.12 -50.01
C MET A 195 -61.26 -11.60 -49.82
N PRO A 196 -60.25 -12.37 -50.29
CA PRO A 196 -58.83 -12.07 -50.10
C PRO A 196 -58.28 -11.08 -51.13
N LEU A 197 -57.24 -10.32 -50.76
CA LEU A 197 -56.41 -9.61 -51.73
C LEU A 197 -54.97 -10.11 -51.72
N ASN A 198 -54.63 -10.67 -52.87
CA ASN A 198 -53.32 -11.03 -53.35
C ASN A 198 -52.48 -9.78 -53.65
N SER A 199 -51.17 -9.97 -53.62
CA SER A 199 -50.15 -9.27 -54.40
C SER A 199 -49.80 -7.83 -54.01
N TYR A 200 -48.58 -7.64 -53.49
CA TYR A 200 -47.71 -6.61 -54.05
C TYR A 200 -46.26 -7.09 -54.20
N LYS A 201 -45.96 -7.28 -55.48
CA LYS A 201 -44.69 -7.52 -56.16
C LYS A 201 -43.62 -6.51 -55.72
N ASN A 202 -42.44 -6.98 -55.33
CA ASN A 202 -41.23 -6.15 -55.31
C ASN A 202 -40.24 -6.74 -56.33
N ASN A 203 -40.08 -6.03 -57.44
CA ASN A 203 -39.19 -6.38 -58.53
C ASN A 203 -38.03 -5.39 -58.52
N GLY A 204 -36.90 -5.80 -57.95
CA GLY A 204 -35.61 -5.10 -58.02
C GLY A 204 -34.63 -5.98 -58.79
N ARG A 205 -34.59 -5.76 -60.10
CA ARG A 205 -33.73 -6.39 -61.10
C ARG A 205 -32.36 -5.69 -61.11
N ASN A 206 -31.29 -6.46 -61.32
CA ASN A 206 -30.03 -6.18 -62.04
C ASN A 206 -29.03 -7.27 -61.60
N ASP A 207 -28.95 -8.42 -62.27
CA ASP A 207 -28.28 -8.72 -63.54
C ASP A 207 -26.75 -8.98 -63.40
N ILE A 208 -26.36 -10.16 -63.95
CA ILE A 208 -25.04 -10.64 -64.40
C ILE A 208 -24.08 -11.11 -63.26
N GLY A 209 -23.44 -12.28 -63.25
CA GLY A 209 -23.26 -13.39 -64.19
C GLY A 209 -21.96 -14.15 -63.80
N PHE A 210 -22.02 -15.48 -63.82
CA PHE A 210 -20.95 -16.51 -63.80
C PHE A 210 -19.47 -16.06 -63.70
N ASN A 211 -18.75 -16.50 -62.66
CA ASN A 211 -17.94 -17.75 -62.59
C ASN A 211 -17.32 -17.89 -61.19
#